data_AF-A0A8B3NTG1-F1
#
_entry.id   AF-A0A8B3NTG1-F1
#
_cell.length_a   1.000
_cell.length_b   1.000
_cell.length_c   1.000
_cell.angle_alpha   90.00
_cell.angle_beta   90.00
_cell.angle_gamma   90.00
#
_symmetry.space_group_name_H-M   'P 1'
#
loop_
_entity.id
_entity.type
_entity.pdbx_description
1 polymer ?
#
loop_
_entity_poly.entity_id
_entity_poly.type
_entity_poly.pdbx_seq_one_letter_code
_entity_poly.pdbx_strand_id
1 'polypeptide(L)'
;MMETADPVLLFANIRASQEELGRRVDRHGLNAKIEEPAVIDLQRFAANLKTAWKSGETRPTHRRPYRRTKPYPKRPSMYEPFEAQIKAWLEEEPALSAASVLQRLTKIDPSRFQEMNLRMVQRVVKAWRVEMAGLIILDGGWMKSWPISLSCNGGG
;
A
#
# COMPACT_ATOMS: atom_id res chain seq x y z
N MET A 1 -27.88 68.08 -11.71
CA MET A 1 -28.10 69.30 -10.89
C MET A 1 -27.43 69.10 -9.54
N MET A 2 -26.13 69.39 -9.43
CA MET A 2 -25.39 69.51 -8.17
C MET A 2 -24.26 70.53 -8.38
N GLU A 3 -24.62 71.75 -8.72
CA GLU A 3 -23.65 72.83 -8.95
C GLU A 3 -24.15 74.08 -8.23
N THR A 4 -24.05 74.07 -6.89
CA THR A 4 -23.94 75.22 -5.95
C THR A 4 -24.23 74.74 -4.52
N ALA A 5 -23.52 73.73 -4.03
CA ALA A 5 -23.47 73.49 -2.58
C ALA A 5 -22.25 74.26 -2.05
N ASP A 6 -22.45 75.15 -1.08
CA ASP A 6 -21.35 75.79 -0.37
C ASP A 6 -20.43 74.70 0.20
N PRO A 7 -19.16 74.62 -0.25
CA PRO A 7 -18.26 73.56 0.16
C PRO A 7 -18.08 73.50 1.68
N VAL A 8 -18.16 74.63 2.38
CA VAL A 8 -18.06 74.68 3.84
C VAL A 8 -19.25 74.00 4.49
N LEU A 9 -20.46 74.26 3.98
CA LEU A 9 -21.70 73.69 4.49
C LEU A 9 -21.77 72.18 4.25
N LEU A 10 -21.24 71.71 3.10
CA LEU A 10 -21.13 70.29 2.80
C LEU A 10 -20.23 69.56 3.82
N PHE A 11 -19.04 70.10 4.10
CA PHE A 11 -18.14 69.50 5.07
C PHE A 11 -18.70 69.52 6.50
N ALA A 12 -19.42 70.57 6.88
CA ALA A 12 -20.11 70.64 8.17
C ALA A 12 -21.16 69.52 8.30
N ASN A 13 -21.95 69.27 7.26
CA ASN A 13 -22.95 68.20 7.25
C ASN A 13 -22.32 66.80 7.29
N ILE A 14 -21.20 66.61 6.57
CA ILE A 14 -20.44 65.35 6.63
C ILE A 14 -19.91 65.11 8.05
N ARG A 15 -19.34 66.14 8.69
CA ARG A 15 -18.81 66.06 10.05
C ARG A 15 -19.90 65.69 11.06
N ALA A 16 -21.06 66.34 10.98
CA ALA A 16 -22.20 66.06 11.86
C ALA A 16 -22.72 64.63 11.68
N SER A 17 -22.78 64.15 10.44
CA SER A 17 -23.20 62.77 10.14
C SER A 17 -22.21 61.74 10.67
N GLN A 18 -20.91 62.00 10.57
CA GLN A 18 -19.85 61.15 11.13
C GLN A 18 -19.88 61.12 12.65
N GLU A 19 -20.13 62.25 13.31
CA GLU A 19 -20.22 62.32 14.77
C GLU A 19 -21.42 61.52 15.30
N GLU A 20 -22.57 61.60 14.64
CA GLU A 20 -23.75 60.79 14.98
C GLU A 20 -23.48 59.29 14.81
N LEU A 21 -22.78 58.88 13.75
CA LEU A 21 -22.34 57.50 13.58
C LEU A 21 -21.36 57.08 14.68
N GLY A 22 -20.41 57.95 15.06
CA GLY A 22 -19.49 57.72 16.17
C GLY A 22 -20.23 57.45 17.47
N ARG A 23 -21.19 58.30 17.85
CA ARG A 23 -22.01 58.11 19.05
C ARG A 23 -22.79 56.80 19.04
N ARG A 24 -23.24 56.34 17.87
CA ARG A 24 -23.92 55.03 17.72
C ARG A 24 -22.95 53.87 17.88
N VAL A 25 -21.74 53.98 17.33
CA VAL A 25 -20.67 52.97 17.48
C VAL A 25 -20.21 52.89 18.94
N ASP A 26 -20.01 54.03 19.61
CA ASP A 26 -19.63 54.08 21.03
C ASP A 26 -20.70 53.42 21.91
N ARG A 27 -21.99 53.67 21.61
CA ARG A 27 -23.12 53.00 22.26
C ARG A 27 -23.13 51.50 21.98
N HIS A 28 -22.76 51.06 20.78
CA HIS A 28 -22.58 49.64 20.47
C HIS A 28 -21.38 49.03 21.20
N GLY A 29 -20.30 49.78 21.43
CA GLY A 29 -19.15 49.36 22.24
C GLY A 29 -19.51 49.16 23.71
N LEU A 30 -20.44 49.95 24.25
CA LEU A 30 -20.99 49.78 25.60
C LEU A 30 -22.05 48.66 25.70
N ASN A 31 -22.74 48.36 24.60
CA ASN A 31 -23.74 47.28 24.50
C ASN A 31 -23.16 45.95 23.98
N ALA A 32 -21.87 45.90 23.66
CA ALA A 32 -21.16 44.65 23.48
C ALA A 32 -21.23 43.96 24.85
N LYS A 33 -22.19 43.02 24.96
CA LYS A 33 -22.33 42.13 26.10
C LYS A 33 -20.94 41.60 26.39
N ILE A 34 -20.32 42.10 27.45
CA ILE A 34 -19.09 41.52 27.98
C ILE A 34 -19.56 40.13 28.38
N GLU A 35 -19.33 39.14 27.52
CA GLU A 35 -19.42 37.76 27.93
C GLU A 35 -18.48 37.68 29.12
N GLU A 36 -19.06 37.42 30.30
CA GLU A 36 -18.29 37.14 31.51
C GLU A 36 -17.16 36.20 31.10
N PRO A 37 -15.89 36.48 31.45
CA PRO A 37 -14.81 35.58 31.10
C PRO A 37 -15.21 34.24 31.67
N ALA A 38 -15.48 33.27 30.78
CA ALA A 38 -15.87 31.93 31.19
C ALA A 38 -14.90 31.54 32.31
N VAL A 39 -15.41 31.14 33.47
CA VAL A 39 -14.56 30.71 34.57
C VAL A 39 -13.83 29.46 34.09
N ILE A 40 -12.65 29.65 33.51
CA ILE A 40 -11.83 28.57 33.02
C ILE A 40 -11.26 27.91 34.27
N ASP A 41 -11.82 26.77 34.63
CA ASP A 41 -11.27 25.91 35.67
C ASP A 41 -9.87 25.45 35.21
N LEU A 42 -8.84 26.17 35.68
CA LEU A 42 -7.45 25.92 35.35
C LEU A 42 -6.99 24.53 35.80
N GLN A 43 -7.58 24.00 36.88
CA GLN A 43 -7.26 22.65 37.35
C GLN A 43 -7.78 21.60 36.37
N ARG A 44 -9.02 21.78 35.90
CA ARG A 44 -9.61 20.90 34.88
C ARG A 44 -8.91 21.03 33.53
N PHE A 45 -8.49 22.24 33.15
CA PHE A 45 -7.68 22.48 31.95
C PHE A 45 -6.32 21.76 32.03
N ALA A 46 -5.60 21.89 33.15
CA ALA A 46 -4.32 21.22 33.37
C ALA A 46 -4.46 19.68 33.42
N ALA A 47 -5.54 19.17 34.00
CA ALA A 47 -5.85 17.75 33.97
C ALA A 47 -6.06 17.24 32.54
N ASN A 48 -6.73 18.02 31.69
CA ASN A 48 -6.95 17.68 30.28
C ASN A 48 -5.67 17.72 29.43
N LEU A 49 -4.68 18.57 29.74
CA LEU A 49 -3.40 18.60 29.01
C LEU A 49 -2.64 17.26 29.05
N LYS A 50 -2.78 16.48 30.14
CA LYS A 50 -2.14 15.16 30.27
C LYS A 50 -2.62 14.15 29.22
N THR A 51 -3.83 14.31 28.70
CA THR A 51 -4.44 13.42 27.71
C THR A 51 -4.60 14.07 26.34
N ALA A 52 -4.48 15.40 26.24
CA ALA A 52 -4.62 16.17 25.01
C ALA A 52 -3.68 15.72 23.87
N TRP A 53 -2.50 15.20 24.19
CA TRP A 53 -1.58 14.65 23.18
C TRP A 53 -2.10 13.38 22.50
N LYS A 54 -3.01 12.63 23.14
CA LYS A 54 -3.65 11.44 22.55
C LYS A 54 -4.67 11.82 21.49
N SER A 55 -5.26 13.01 21.60
CA SER A 55 -6.22 13.58 20.64
C SER A 55 -5.56 14.58 19.69
N GLY A 56 -4.23 14.50 19.49
CA GLY A 56 -3.51 15.38 18.59
C GLY A 56 -4.16 15.40 17.21
N GLU A 57 -4.47 16.60 16.72
CA GLU A 57 -5.14 16.80 15.44
C GLU A 57 -4.33 16.15 14.33
N THR A 58 -4.88 15.11 13.72
CA THR A 58 -4.20 14.40 12.62
C THR A 58 -4.26 15.33 11.42
N ARG A 59 -3.19 16.11 11.20
CA ARG A 59 -3.10 17.00 10.03
C ARG A 59 -3.45 16.20 8.78
N PRO A 60 -4.31 16.70 7.87
CA PRO A 60 -4.63 16.02 6.60
C PRO A 60 -3.38 15.67 5.77
N THR A 61 -2.26 16.36 6.01
CA THR A 61 -0.96 16.12 5.38
C THR A 61 -0.14 15.00 6.03
N HIS A 62 -0.57 14.45 7.16
CA HIS A 62 0.18 13.47 7.94
C HIS A 62 0.46 12.18 7.15
N ARG A 63 -0.46 11.79 6.25
CA ARG A 63 -0.27 10.63 5.37
C ARG A 63 -0.88 10.84 4.00
N ARG A 64 -0.17 10.38 2.97
CA ARG A 64 -0.75 10.26 1.63
C ARG A 64 -1.87 9.21 1.68
N PRO A 65 -3.08 9.51 1.17
CA PRO A 65 -4.13 8.52 1.08
C PRO A 65 -3.65 7.37 0.19
N TYR A 66 -3.94 6.14 0.61
CA TYR A 66 -3.64 4.97 -0.19
C TYR A 66 -4.34 5.09 -1.55
N ARG A 67 -3.54 5.06 -2.63
CA ARG A 67 -4.05 4.95 -3.99
C ARG A 67 -3.89 3.51 -4.43
N ARG A 68 -5.00 2.82 -4.69
CA ARG A 68 -4.98 1.47 -5.22
C ARG A 68 -4.36 1.50 -6.63
N THR A 69 -3.13 1.01 -6.74
CA THR A 69 -2.51 0.80 -8.05
C THR A 69 -3.04 -0.50 -8.65
N LYS A 70 -3.46 -0.46 -9.91
CA LYS A 70 -3.83 -1.68 -10.64
C LYS A 70 -2.59 -2.60 -10.71
N PRO A 71 -2.67 -3.86 -10.30
CA PRO A 71 -1.55 -4.78 -10.45
C PRO A 71 -1.18 -4.89 -11.93
N TYR A 72 0.11 -4.85 -12.23
CA TYR A 72 0.59 -5.05 -13.59
C TYR A 72 0.16 -6.44 -14.09
N PRO A 73 -0.31 -6.55 -15.35
CA PRO A 73 -0.59 -7.85 -15.93
C PRO A 73 0.68 -8.70 -15.88
N LYS A 74 0.56 -9.93 -15.39
CA LYS A 74 1.69 -10.88 -15.38
C LYS A 74 2.01 -11.23 -16.83
N ARG A 75 3.28 -11.12 -17.22
CA ARG A 75 3.74 -11.58 -18.53
C ARG A 75 3.83 -13.11 -18.52
N PRO A 76 3.38 -13.80 -19.59
CA PRO A 76 3.54 -15.23 -19.72
C PRO A 76 5.01 -15.62 -19.60
N SER A 77 5.27 -16.73 -18.90
CA SER A 77 6.63 -17.24 -18.71
C SER A 77 7.12 -17.85 -20.02
N MET A 78 8.42 -17.73 -20.32
CA MET A 78 9.03 -18.42 -21.47
C MET A 78 8.78 -19.94 -21.44
N TYR A 79 8.57 -20.53 -20.26
CA TYR A 79 8.38 -21.95 -20.05
C TYR A 79 6.92 -22.40 -20.20
N GLU A 80 5.96 -21.49 -20.18
CA GLU A 80 4.52 -21.80 -20.21
C GLU A 80 4.13 -22.76 -21.35
N PRO A 81 4.65 -22.62 -22.59
CA PRO A 81 4.37 -23.57 -23.67
C PRO A 81 4.94 -24.99 -23.43
N PHE A 82 5.99 -25.10 -22.62
CA PHE A 82 6.71 -26.36 -22.34
C PHE A 82 6.36 -26.94 -20.97
N GLU A 83 5.54 -26.27 -20.15
CA GLU A 83 5.20 -26.74 -18.81
C GLU A 83 4.53 -28.13 -18.85
N ALA A 84 3.59 -28.34 -19.78
CA ALA A 84 2.94 -29.64 -19.96
C ALA A 84 3.94 -30.75 -20.33
N GLN A 85 4.92 -30.43 -21.19
CA GLN A 85 5.93 -31.39 -21.61
C GLN A 85 6.92 -31.71 -20.48
N ILE A 86 7.33 -30.70 -19.71
CA ILE A 86 8.18 -30.89 -18.53
C ILE A 86 7.45 -31.73 -17.48
N LYS A 87 6.16 -31.49 -17.25
CA LYS A 87 5.34 -32.28 -16.32
C LYS A 87 5.25 -33.73 -16.74
N ALA A 88 4.98 -34.01 -18.02
CA ALA A 88 4.95 -35.38 -18.54
C ALA A 88 6.27 -36.12 -18.30
N TRP A 89 7.43 -35.48 -18.52
CA TRP A 89 8.72 -36.11 -18.23
C TRP A 89 8.95 -36.39 -16.74
N LEU A 90 8.44 -35.52 -15.86
CA LEU A 90 8.56 -35.69 -14.42
C LEU A 90 7.59 -36.73 -13.86
N GLU A 91 6.41 -36.89 -14.48
CA GLU A 91 5.44 -37.93 -14.14
C GLU A 91 5.97 -39.33 -14.48
N GLU A 92 6.61 -39.48 -15.64
CA GLU A 92 7.27 -40.73 -16.04
C GLU A 92 8.50 -41.05 -15.16
N GLU A 93 9.35 -40.05 -14.92
CA GLU A 93 10.59 -40.20 -14.16
C GLU A 93 10.72 -39.12 -13.06
N PRO A 94 10.18 -39.34 -11.85
CA PRO A 94 10.21 -38.33 -10.78
C PRO A 94 11.62 -38.03 -10.25
N ALA A 95 12.56 -38.97 -10.43
CA ALA A 95 13.97 -38.82 -10.07
C ALA A 95 14.80 -38.02 -11.08
N LEU A 96 14.19 -37.60 -12.21
CA LEU A 96 14.88 -36.87 -13.28
C LEU A 96 15.49 -35.56 -12.75
N SER A 97 16.76 -35.33 -13.10
CA SER A 97 17.50 -34.14 -12.68
C SER A 97 17.05 -32.90 -13.46
N ALA A 98 17.08 -31.73 -12.83
CA ALA A 98 16.80 -30.47 -13.52
C ALA A 98 17.79 -30.20 -14.67
N ALA A 99 19.03 -30.72 -14.58
CA ALA A 99 20.02 -30.60 -15.65
C ALA A 99 19.64 -31.44 -16.88
N SER A 100 19.12 -32.66 -16.69
CA SER A 100 18.67 -33.50 -17.81
C SER A 100 17.39 -32.95 -18.45
N VAL A 101 16.49 -32.35 -17.65
CA VAL A 101 15.35 -31.59 -18.19
C VAL A 101 15.82 -30.43 -19.07
N LEU A 102 16.80 -29.65 -18.61
CA LEU A 102 17.37 -28.55 -19.40
C LEU A 102 18.02 -29.05 -20.69
N GLN A 103 18.78 -30.16 -20.65
CA GLN A 103 19.37 -30.75 -21.86
C GLN A 103 18.31 -31.19 -22.87
N ARG A 104 17.19 -31.78 -22.40
CA ARG A 104 16.06 -32.14 -23.26
C ARG A 104 15.41 -30.89 -23.88
N LEU A 105 15.26 -29.81 -23.13
CA LEU A 105 14.74 -28.53 -23.63
C LEU A 105 15.68 -27.87 -24.66
N THR A 106 16.98 -27.85 -24.40
CA THR A 106 17.99 -27.30 -25.32
C THR A 106 18.08 -28.09 -26.61
N LYS A 107 17.83 -29.41 -26.60
CA LYS A 107 17.73 -30.22 -27.83
C LYS A 107 16.52 -29.85 -28.69
N ILE A 108 15.42 -29.41 -28.07
CA ILE A 108 14.20 -29.00 -28.80
C ILE A 108 14.39 -27.60 -29.37
N ASP A 109 14.87 -26.66 -28.56
CA ASP A 109 15.07 -25.28 -28.98
C ASP A 109 16.37 -24.70 -28.37
N PRO A 110 17.50 -24.82 -29.07
CA PRO A 110 18.79 -24.30 -28.59
C PRO A 110 18.84 -22.77 -28.61
N SER A 111 17.96 -22.09 -29.36
CA SER A 111 17.90 -20.64 -29.41
C SER A 111 17.28 -20.04 -28.14
N ARG A 112 16.37 -20.80 -27.52
CA ARG A 112 15.55 -20.35 -26.39
C ARG A 112 16.08 -20.83 -25.04
N PHE A 113 16.71 -22.01 -25.01
CA PHE A 113 17.20 -22.62 -23.78
C PHE A 113 18.73 -22.69 -23.72
N GLN A 114 19.32 -21.82 -22.90
CA GLN A 114 20.76 -21.77 -22.64
C GLN A 114 21.09 -22.27 -21.22
N GLU A 115 22.36 -22.51 -20.92
CA GLU A 115 22.80 -23.00 -19.61
C GLU A 115 22.40 -22.10 -18.43
N MET A 116 22.30 -20.78 -18.67
CA MET A 116 21.85 -19.79 -17.68
C MET A 116 20.42 -20.07 -17.14
N ASN A 117 19.63 -20.85 -17.88
CA ASN A 117 18.26 -21.20 -17.54
C ASN A 117 18.16 -22.32 -16.50
N LEU A 118 19.27 -22.93 -16.10
CA LEU A 118 19.29 -24.03 -15.12
C LEU A 118 18.56 -23.68 -13.83
N ARG A 119 18.76 -22.47 -13.30
CA ARG A 119 18.08 -22.01 -12.08
C ARG A 119 16.56 -21.97 -12.23
N MET A 120 16.06 -21.61 -13.41
CA MET A 120 14.62 -21.57 -13.67
C MET A 120 14.05 -22.98 -13.80
N VAL A 121 14.74 -23.88 -14.50
CA VAL A 121 14.33 -25.30 -14.58
C VAL A 121 14.35 -25.95 -13.20
N GLN A 122 15.37 -25.71 -12.38
CA GLN A 122 15.41 -26.16 -10.98
C GLN A 122 14.22 -25.66 -10.17
N ARG A 123 13.80 -24.40 -10.36
CA ARG A 123 12.62 -23.83 -9.70
C ARG A 123 11.33 -24.54 -10.13
N VAL A 124 11.15 -24.81 -11.43
CA VAL A 124 9.99 -25.52 -11.97
C VAL A 124 9.94 -26.95 -11.43
N VAL A 125 11.04 -27.68 -11.50
CA VAL A 125 11.14 -29.07 -10.97
C VAL A 125 10.89 -29.09 -9.47
N LYS A 126 11.43 -28.14 -8.71
CA LYS A 126 11.19 -28.05 -7.26
C LYS A 126 9.72 -27.77 -6.94
N ALA A 127 9.08 -26.85 -7.66
CA ALA A 127 7.66 -26.56 -7.47
C ALA A 127 6.80 -27.81 -7.73
N TRP A 128 7.07 -28.52 -8.83
CA TRP A 128 6.39 -29.77 -9.16
C TRP A 128 6.61 -30.84 -8.08
N ARG A 129 7.83 -31.02 -7.58
CA ARG A 129 8.12 -32.00 -6.51
C ARG A 129 7.39 -31.68 -5.20
N VAL A 130 7.24 -30.41 -4.86
CA VAL A 130 6.47 -29.98 -3.68
C VAL A 130 4.98 -30.26 -3.87
N GLU A 131 4.43 -29.99 -5.05
CA GLU A 131 3.04 -30.29 -5.40
C GLU A 131 2.78 -31.80 -5.34
N MET A 132 3.64 -32.61 -5.96
CA MET A 132 3.54 -34.06 -5.93
C MET A 132 3.71 -34.63 -4.52
N ALA A 133 4.69 -34.16 -3.74
CA ALA A 133 4.83 -34.58 -2.35
C ALA A 133 3.57 -34.24 -1.53
N GLY A 134 2.96 -33.07 -1.78
CA GLY A 134 1.70 -32.68 -1.16
C GLY A 134 0.57 -33.65 -1.50
N LEU A 135 0.41 -34.01 -2.77
CA LEU A 135 -0.58 -35.00 -3.21
C LEU A 135 -0.33 -36.37 -2.58
N ILE A 136 0.92 -36.83 -2.62
CA ILE A 136 1.32 -38.13 -2.11
C ILE A 136 1.13 -38.21 -0.57
N ILE A 137 1.41 -37.13 0.17
CA ILE A 137 1.21 -37.07 1.63
C ILE A 137 -0.28 -37.06 1.96
N LEU A 138 -1.08 -36.29 1.23
CA LEU A 138 -2.53 -36.18 1.44
C LEU A 138 -3.26 -37.48 1.08
N ASP A 139 -2.82 -38.17 0.03
CA ASP A 139 -3.40 -39.43 -0.47
C ASP A 139 -2.84 -40.68 0.24
N GLY A 140 -1.86 -40.51 1.15
CA GLY A 140 -1.21 -41.63 1.85
C GLY A 140 -0.30 -42.49 0.95
N GLY A 141 -0.05 -42.07 -0.30
CA GLY A 141 0.78 -42.77 -1.28
C GLY A 141 2.28 -42.77 -0.96
N TRP A 142 2.76 -41.93 -0.04
CA TRP A 142 4.20 -41.75 0.23
C TRP A 142 4.83 -42.99 0.87
N MET A 143 4.01 -43.86 1.45
CA MET A 143 4.45 -45.16 1.97
C MET A 143 4.70 -46.18 0.86
N LYS A 144 4.07 -46.03 -0.32
CA LYS A 144 4.16 -46.99 -1.43
C LYS A 144 5.26 -46.63 -2.43
N SER A 145 5.60 -45.35 -2.56
CA SER A 145 6.58 -44.85 -3.53
C SER A 145 8.01 -44.75 -2.99
N TRP A 146 8.27 -45.13 -1.74
CA TRP A 146 9.63 -45.11 -1.20
C TRP A 146 10.43 -46.26 -1.79
N PRO A 147 11.49 -46.00 -2.58
CA PRO A 147 12.33 -47.07 -3.06
C PRO A 147 13.11 -47.60 -1.86
N ILE A 148 12.76 -48.82 -1.43
CA ILE A 148 13.62 -49.62 -0.55
C ILE A 148 14.84 -50.00 -1.40
N SER A 149 15.81 -49.11 -1.49
CA SER A 149 17.15 -49.44 -1.96
C SER A 149 18.17 -48.52 -1.31
N LEU A 150 18.35 -48.71 0.00
CA LEU A 150 19.62 -48.49 0.68
C LEU A 150 20.20 -49.86 1.03
N SER A 151 20.52 -50.65 0.00
CA SER A 151 21.54 -51.69 0.13
C SER A 151 22.86 -51.01 -0.19
N CYS A 152 23.49 -50.45 0.84
CA CYS A 152 24.90 -50.11 0.79
C CYS A 152 25.67 -51.43 0.72
N ASN A 153 26.05 -51.88 -0.47
CA ASN A 153 27.02 -52.96 -0.62
C ASN A 153 28.41 -52.33 -0.69
N GLY A 154 29.08 -52.23 0.46
CA GLY A 154 30.52 -52.02 0.53
C GLY A 154 31.21 -53.37 0.52
N GLY A 155 32.04 -53.63 -0.50
CA GLY A 155 32.87 -54.82 -0.56
C GLY A 155 33.61 -54.94 -1.90
N GLY A 156 34.94 -54.84 -1.85
CA GLY A 156 35.86 -55.06 -2.96
C GLY A 156 37.02 -54.08 -2.95
#